data_AF-A0A0V0YJ50-F1
#
_entry.id   AF-A0A0V0YJ50-F1
#
_cell.length_a   1.000
_cell.length_b   1.000
_cell.length_c   1.000
_cell.angle_alpha   90.00
_cell.angle_beta   90.00
_cell.angle_gamma   90.00
#
_symmetry.space_group_name_H-M   'P 1'
#
loop_
_entity.id
_entity.type
_entity.pdbx_description
1 polymer ?
#
loop_
_entity_poly.entity_id
_entity_poly.type
_entity_poly.pdbx_seq_one_letter_code
_entity_poly.pdbx_strand_id
1 'polypeptide(L)' 'MWEILVKGEYPYEEEEKQWSGHFLTNLLKTLRNGNRLNLPNNTPEDIREIAARCWNLAECKRPTFSELRKNLEMI' A
#
# COMPACT_ATOMS: atom_id res chain seq x y z
N MET A 1 3.49 -1.50 6.28
CA MET A 1 3.84 -2.81 5.69
C MET A 1 4.75 -2.64 4.48
N TRP A 2 4.34 -1.89 3.45
CA TRP A 2 5.17 -1.67 2.27
C TRP A 2 6.60 -1.24 2.61
N GLU A 3 6.77 -0.19 3.43
CA GLU A 3 8.10 0.30 3.87
C GLU A 3 8.99 -0.77 4.51
N ILE A 4 8.40 -1.71 5.27
CA ILE A 4 9.15 -2.84 5.87
C ILE A 4 9.67 -3.78 4.77
N LEU A 5 8.83 -4.08 3.78
CA LEU A 5 9.17 -4.97 2.66
C LEU A 5 10.27 -4.40 1.76
N VAL A 6 10.28 -3.08 1.58
CA VAL A 6 11.31 -2.37 0.79
C VAL A 6 12.44 -1.82 1.65
N LYS A 7 12.54 -2.20 2.93
CA LYS A 7 13.62 -1.83 3.85
C LYS A 7 13.80 -0.31 4.03
N GLY A 8 12.70 0.43 4.08
CA GLY A 8 12.66 1.84 4.43
C GLY A 8 12.76 2.83 3.27
N GLU A 9 12.54 2.39 2.03
CA GLU A 9 12.38 3.30 0.89
C GLU A 9 11.19 4.26 1.08
N TYR A 10 11.26 5.43 0.42
CA TYR A 10 10.23 6.46 0.52
C TYR A 10 9.04 6.15 -0.43
N PRO A 11 7.80 6.10 0.08
CA PRO A 11 6.64 5.79 -0.75
C PRO A 11 6.35 6.90 -1.76
N TYR A 12 6.15 6.51 -3.03
CA TYR A 12 5.86 7.42 -4.15
C TYR A 12 6.96 8.45 -4.45
N GLU A 13 8.22 8.13 -4.15
CA GLU A 13 9.37 9.03 -4.35
C GLU A 13 9.51 9.49 -5.81
N GLU A 14 9.35 8.55 -6.74
CA GLU A 14 9.50 8.83 -8.17
C GLU A 14 8.34 9.70 -8.69
N GLU A 15 7.11 9.44 -8.24
CA GLU A 15 5.96 10.28 -8.55
C GLU A 15 6.10 11.70 -7.99
N GLU A 16 6.68 11.86 -6.80
CA GLU A 16 6.95 13.18 -6.23
C GLU A 16 7.95 13.97 -7.09
N LYS A 17 9.06 13.35 -7.49
CA LYS A 17 10.05 13.94 -8.40
C LYS A 17 9.42 14.30 -9.75
N GLN A 18 8.55 13.43 -10.27
CA GLN A 18 7.93 13.60 -11.59
C GLN A 18 6.84 14.69 -11.59
N TRP A 19 6.01 14.77 -10.54
CA TRP A 19 4.83 15.64 -10.52
C TRP A 19 5.08 17.06 -9.99
N SER A 20 6.35 17.41 -9.69
CA SER A 20 6.88 18.74 -9.35
C SER A 20 5.83 19.87 -9.19
N GLY A 21 5.51 20.20 -7.93
CA GLY A 21 4.53 21.25 -7.57
C GLY A 21 3.05 20.79 -7.55
N HIS A 22 2.72 19.66 -8.19
CA HIS A 22 1.37 19.08 -8.22
C HIS A 22 1.29 17.67 -7.63
N PHE A 23 2.29 17.27 -6.85
CA PHE A 23 2.40 15.94 -6.27
C PHE A 23 1.11 15.51 -5.54
N LEU A 24 0.64 16.30 -4.58
CA LEU A 24 -0.52 15.94 -3.76
C LEU A 24 -1.79 15.75 -4.60
N THR A 25 -2.07 16.66 -5.54
CA THR A 25 -3.26 16.58 -6.39
C THR A 25 -3.22 15.36 -7.31
N ASN A 26 -2.06 15.05 -7.87
CA ASN A 26 -1.87 13.90 -8.74
C ASN A 26 -1.94 12.59 -7.94
N LEU A 27 -1.31 12.54 -6.76
CA LEU A 27 -1.37 11.39 -5.86
C LEU A 27 -2.81 11.07 -5.47
N LEU A 28 -3.59 12.07 -5.04
CA LEU A 28 -5.00 11.88 -4.70
C LEU A 28 -5.82 11.33 -5.88
N LYS A 29 -5.58 11.84 -7.10
CA LYS A 29 -6.24 11.33 -8.31
C LYS A 29 -5.85 9.87 -8.58
N THR A 30 -4.56 9.56 -8.51
CA THR A 30 -4.01 8.21 -8.71
C THR A 30 -4.58 7.22 -7.70
N LEU A 31 -4.64 7.58 -6.42
CA LEU A 31 -5.20 6.74 -5.36
C LEU A 31 -6.71 6.53 -5.51
N ARG A 32 -7.47 7.57 -5.90
CA ARG A 32 -8.91 7.45 -6.18
C ARG A 32 -9.21 6.53 -7.36
N ASN A 33 -8.30 6.44 -8.33
CA ASN A 33 -8.39 5.51 -9.45
C ASN A 33 -7.99 4.07 -9.08
N GLY A 34 -7.67 3.79 -7.82
CA GLY A 34 -7.34 2.45 -7.34
C GLY A 34 -5.87 2.05 -7.44
N ASN A 35 -5.01 2.89 -8.03
CA ASN A 35 -3.57 2.61 -8.08
C ASN A 35 -2.97 2.64 -6.66
N ARG A 36 -1.99 1.77 -6.40
CA ARG A 36 -1.28 1.62 -5.13
C ARG A 36 0.20 1.36 -5.39
N LEU A 37 1.00 1.41 -4.32
CA LEU A 37 2.42 1.06 -4.38
C LEU A 37 2.62 -0.37 -4.89
N ASN A 38 3.63 -0.55 -5.74
CA ASN A 38 4.06 -1.88 -6.19
C ASN A 38 4.76 -2.61 -5.04
N LEU A 39 4.34 -3.84 -4.77
CA LEU A 39 5.01 -4.69 -3.79
C LEU A 39 6.19 -5.41 -4.47
N PRO A 40 7.32 -5.66 -3.76
CA PRO A 40 8.42 -6.44 -4.29
C PRO A 40 7.97 -7.81 -4.83
N ASN A 41 8.57 -8.27 -5.93
CA ASN A 41 8.18 -9.53 -6.57
C ASN A 41 8.25 -10.73 -5.62
N ASN A 42 9.23 -10.74 -4.73
CA ASN A 42 9.45 -11.80 -3.73
C ASN A 42 8.56 -11.68 -2.47
N THR A 43 7.61 -10.75 -2.42
CA THR A 43 6.65 -10.66 -1.31
C THR A 43 5.84 -11.96 -1.25
N PRO A 44 5.62 -12.62 -0.09
CA PRO A 44 4.71 -13.76 0.00
C PRO A 44 3.28 -13.39 -0.38
N GLU A 45 2.51 -14.32 -0.94
CA GLU A 45 1.15 -14.03 -1.42
C GLU A 45 0.21 -13.59 -0.30
N ASP A 46 0.29 -14.23 0.87
CA ASP A 46 -0.53 -13.87 2.04
C ASP A 46 -0.26 -12.41 2.47
N ILE A 47 1.00 -11.97 2.38
CA ILE A 47 1.39 -10.59 2.68
C ILE A 47 0.90 -9.62 1.60
N ARG A 48 0.91 -10.03 0.32
CA ARG A 48 0.31 -9.23 -0.76
C ARG A 48 -1.18 -9.04 -0.55
N GLU A 49 -1.90 -10.10 -0.20
CA GLU A 49 -3.34 -10.03 0.06
C GLU A 49 -3.63 -9.08 1.24
N ILE A 50 -2.88 -9.21 2.34
CA ILE A 50 -3.02 -8.32 3.49
C ILE A 50 -2.81 -6.85 3.10
N ALA A 51 -1.72 -6.55 2.38
CA ALA A 51 -1.43 -5.18 1.92
C ALA A 51 -2.53 -4.64 1.00
N ALA A 52 -3.01 -5.45 0.04
CA ALA A 52 -4.10 -5.07 -0.86
C ALA A 52 -5.40 -4.78 -0.10
N ARG A 53 -5.76 -5.61 0.88
CA ARG A 53 -6.95 -5.41 1.73
C ARG A 53 -6.86 -4.14 2.58
N CYS A 54 -5.69 -3.85 3.15
CA CYS A 54 -5.45 -2.58 3.87
C CYS A 54 -5.69 -1.35 3.00
N TRP A 55 -5.41 -1.47 1.70
CA TRP A 55 -5.52 -0.41 0.72
C TRP A 55 -6.85 -0.36 -0.03
N ASN A 56 -7.85 -1.12 0.40
CA ASN A 56 -9.15 -1.16 -0.25
C ASN A 56 -9.80 0.25 -0.30
N LEU A 57 -10.36 0.60 -1.46
CA LEU A 57 -11.07 1.87 -1.66
C LEU A 57 -12.27 1.99 -0.71
N ALA A 58 -13.03 0.92 -0.54
CA ALA A 58 -14.13 0.88 0.41
C ALA A 58 -13.57 0.68 1.83
N GLU A 59 -13.74 1.68 2.69
CA GLU A 59 -13.26 1.65 4.07
C GLU A 59 -13.78 0.44 4.85
N CYS A 60 -15.06 0.07 4.64
CA CYS A 60 -15.70 -1.06 5.30
C CYS A 60 -15.17 -2.43 4.85
N LYS A 61 -14.36 -2.47 3.80
CA LYS A 61 -13.69 -3.68 3.31
C LYS A 61 -12.25 -3.80 3.84
N ARG A 62 -11.73 -2.77 4.52
CA ARG A 62 -10.40 -2.82 5.13
C ARG A 62 -10.46 -3.68 6.39
N PRO A 63 -9.43 -4.49 6.66
CA PRO A 63 -9.39 -5.31 7.87
C PRO A 63 -9.18 -4.43 9.11
N THR A 64 -9.73 -4.87 10.22
CA THR A 64 -9.41 -4.34 11.54
C THR A 64 -8.01 -4.78 11.97
N PHE A 65 -7.41 -4.08 12.93
CA PHE A 65 -6.13 -4.50 13.49
C PHE A 65 -6.18 -5.88 14.17
N SER A 66 -7.33 -6.26 14.76
CA SER A 66 -7.50 -7.59 15.35
C SER A 66 -7.44 -8.70 14.30
N GLU A 67 -8.07 -8.49 13.14
CA GLU A 67 -7.99 -9.43 12.01
C GLU A 67 -6.59 -9.46 11.42
N LEU A 68 -5.94 -8.30 11.26
CA LEU A 68 -4.56 -8.22 10.77
C LEU A 68 -3.59 -9.01 11.63
N ARG A 69 -3.64 -8.82 12.96
CA ARG A 69 -2.79 -9.57 13.90
C ARG A 69 -3.00 -11.07 13.75
N LYS A 70 -4.26 -11.52 13.78
CA LYS A 70 -4.59 -12.94 13.63
C LYS A 70 -4.05 -13.51 12.32
N ASN A 71 -4.21 -12.79 11.21
CA ASN A 71 -3.71 -13.23 9.90
C ASN A 71 -2.19 -13.34 9.89
N LEU A 72 -1.48 -12.34 10.44
CA LEU A 72 -0.01 -12.33 10.48
C LEU A 72 0.58 -13.41 11.39
N GLU A 73 -0.11 -13.79 12.48
CA GLU A 73 0.32 -14.86 13.39
C GLU A 73 0.11 -16.27 12.81
N MET A 74 -0.67 -16.40 11.72
CA MET A 74 -0.94 -17.68 11.04
C MET A 74 -0.06 -17.90 9.80
N ILE A 75 0.78 -16.92 9.44
CA ILE A 75 1.78 -17.00 8.35
C ILE A 75 3.09 -17.54 8.92
#